data_AF-A0A958L7W3-F1
#
_entry.id   AF-A0A958L7W3-F1
#
_cell.length_a   1.000
_cell.length_b   1.000
_cell.length_c   1.000
_cell.angle_alpha   90.00
_cell.angle_beta   90.00
_cell.angle_gamma   90.00
#
_symmetry.space_group_name_H-M   'P 1'
#
loop_
_entity.id
_entity.type
_entity.pdbx_description
1 polymer ?
#
loop_
_entity_poly.entity_id
_entity_poly.type
_entity_poly.pdbx_seq_one_letter_code
_entity_poly.pdbx_strand_id
1 'polypeptide(L)'
;MNGTKYQLICTADGSPSLHWLDSGEAMHNRQGALSESLAIYGECIKESILKNKHAHILSIGLGLAYNEIITSALCLLLKPKEIYIESFEAEDTLRESLLDWLTGKTCQLFASYDYI
;
A
#
# COMPACT_ATOMS: atom_id res chain seq x y z
N MET A 1 -5.00 20.86 19.38
CA MET A 1 -3.77 20.04 19.42
C MET A 1 -4.06 18.82 18.56
N ASN A 2 -3.57 18.80 17.32
CA ASN A 2 -3.81 17.66 16.43
C ASN A 2 -2.84 16.54 16.82
N GLY A 3 -3.32 15.60 17.65
CA GLY A 3 -2.61 14.35 17.88
C GLY A 3 -2.51 13.56 16.57
N THR A 4 -1.43 12.81 16.38
CA THR A 4 -1.26 11.97 15.19
C THR A 4 -2.38 10.93 15.14
N LYS A 5 -3.23 10.97 14.11
CA LYS A 5 -4.39 10.06 13.94
C LYS A 5 -3.99 8.58 13.81
N TYR A 6 -2.78 8.34 13.32
CA TYR A 6 -2.25 7.01 13.05
C TYR A 6 -0.95 6.76 13.80
N GLN A 7 -0.77 5.52 14.26
CA GLN A 7 0.49 5.01 14.78
C GLN A 7 1.01 3.92 13.86
N LEU A 8 2.28 4.02 13.47
CA LEU A 8 2.96 2.95 12.74
C LEU A 8 3.19 1.76 13.68
N ILE A 9 2.80 0.58 13.22
CA ILE A 9 3.04 -0.70 13.91
C ILE A 9 3.73 -1.67 12.95
N CYS A 10 4.47 -2.63 13.49
CA CYS A 10 5.05 -3.73 12.72
C CYS A 10 4.22 -4.98 12.94
N THR A 11 3.87 -5.69 11.86
CA THR A 11 3.15 -6.97 11.93
C THR A 11 4.11 -8.15 12.07
N ALA A 12 3.60 -9.35 12.36
CA ALA A 12 4.44 -10.53 12.62
C ALA A 12 5.26 -11.00 11.41
N ASP A 13 4.83 -10.67 10.18
CA ASP A 13 5.62 -10.89 8.95
C ASP A 13 6.67 -9.79 8.67
N GLY A 14 6.88 -8.86 9.61
CA GLY A 14 7.86 -7.78 9.50
C GLY A 14 7.40 -6.57 8.70
N SER A 15 6.20 -6.61 8.12
CA SER A 15 5.68 -5.52 7.30
C SER A 15 5.02 -4.40 8.14
N PRO A 16 5.09 -3.13 7.71
CA PRO A 16 4.45 -2.03 8.44
C PRO A 16 2.93 -2.03 8.27
N SER A 17 2.23 -1.54 9.28
CA SER A 17 0.79 -1.24 9.23
C SER A 17 0.47 0.00 10.04
N LEU A 18 -0.75 0.52 9.92
CA LEU A 18 -1.22 1.64 10.71
C LEU A 18 -2.25 1.17 11.73
N HIS A 19 -2.11 1.67 12.95
CA HIS A 19 -3.12 1.61 13.99
C HIS A 19 -3.85 2.95 14.05
N TRP A 20 -5.16 2.92 13.85
CA TRP A 20 -6.00 4.11 13.97
C TRP A 20 -6.32 4.33 15.44
N LEU A 21 -5.79 5.42 16.00
CA LEU A 21 -5.88 5.67 17.44
C LEU A 21 -7.31 5.96 17.92
N ASP A 22 -8.16 6.54 17.07
CA ASP A 22 -9.53 6.90 17.47
C ASP A 22 -10.46 5.68 17.53
N SER A 23 -10.33 4.74 16.59
CA SER A 23 -11.15 3.51 16.56
C SER A 23 -10.53 2.36 17.36
N GLY A 24 -9.21 2.39 17.55
CA GLY A 24 -8.45 1.27 18.12
C GLY A 24 -8.21 0.14 17.13
N GLU A 25 -8.57 0.30 15.85
CA GLU A 25 -8.43 -0.73 14.82
C GLU A 25 -7.10 -0.61 14.09
N ALA A 26 -6.50 -1.76 13.75
CA ALA A 26 -5.37 -1.82 12.83
C ALA A 26 -5.89 -1.93 11.40
N MET A 27 -5.24 -1.25 10.45
CA MET A 27 -5.60 -1.31 9.02
C MET A 27 -5.39 -2.71 8.44
N HIS A 28 -4.46 -3.48 9.00
CA HIS A 28 -4.17 -4.85 8.59
C HIS A 28 -4.11 -5.78 9.80
N ASN A 29 -4.26 -7.08 9.53
CA ASN A 29 -4.06 -8.13 10.49
C ASN A 29 -2.65 -8.05 11.10
N ARG A 30 -2.57 -8.13 12.44
CA ARG A 30 -1.29 -8.12 13.17
C ARG A 30 -0.35 -9.27 12.80
N GLN A 31 -0.86 -10.33 12.18
CA GLN A 31 -0.05 -11.45 11.71
C GLN A 31 0.73 -11.13 10.44
N GLY A 32 0.30 -10.15 9.63
CA GLY A 32 1.08 -9.74 8.47
C GLY A 32 0.32 -8.89 7.47
N ALA A 33 0.70 -7.62 7.31
CA ALA A 33 0.05 -6.71 6.36
C ALA A 33 0.39 -7.05 4.90
N LEU A 34 1.67 -7.34 4.61
CA LEU A 34 2.09 -7.78 3.27
C LEU A 34 1.50 -9.15 2.94
N SER A 35 1.60 -10.10 3.87
CA SER A 35 1.09 -11.46 3.67
C SER A 35 -0.42 -11.48 3.43
N GLU A 36 -1.17 -10.68 4.22
CA GLU A 36 -2.60 -10.48 4.02
C GLU A 36 -2.90 -9.85 2.65
N SER A 37 -2.21 -8.78 2.29
CA SER A 37 -2.42 -8.08 1.01
C SER A 37 -2.14 -8.97 -0.19
N LEU A 38 -1.08 -9.78 -0.13
CA LEU A 38 -0.76 -10.77 -1.17
C LEU A 38 -1.82 -11.87 -1.25
N ALA A 39 -2.31 -12.37 -0.11
CA ALA A 39 -3.32 -13.41 -0.06
C ALA A 39 -4.68 -12.93 -0.63
N ILE A 40 -5.07 -11.68 -0.35
CA ILE A 40 -6.35 -11.12 -0.80
C ILE A 40 -6.27 -10.61 -2.24
N TYR A 41 -5.24 -9.83 -2.57
CA TYR A 41 -5.18 -9.08 -3.83
C TYR A 41 -4.15 -9.61 -4.82
N GLY A 42 -3.05 -10.19 -4.33
CA GLY A 42 -1.88 -10.52 -5.15
C GLY A 42 -2.20 -11.39 -6.36
N GLU A 43 -2.87 -12.53 -6.16
CA GLU A 43 -3.20 -13.44 -7.27
C GLU A 43 -4.22 -12.82 -8.24
N CYS A 44 -5.20 -12.07 -7.73
CA CYS A 44 -6.20 -11.38 -8.56
C CYS A 44 -5.55 -10.31 -9.46
N ILE A 45 -4.63 -9.52 -8.92
CA ILE A 45 -3.87 -8.51 -9.67
C ILE A 45 -3.02 -9.18 -10.74
N LYS A 46 -2.26 -10.21 -10.36
CA LYS A 46 -1.39 -10.99 -11.26
C LYS A 46 -2.18 -11.61 -12.41
N GLU A 47 -3.31 -12.25 -12.12
CA GLU A 47 -4.18 -12.85 -13.11
C GLU A 47 -4.80 -11.80 -14.04
N SER A 48 -5.17 -10.63 -13.51
CA SER A 48 -5.67 -9.51 -14.32
C SER A 48 -4.62 -9.03 -15.32
N ILE A 49 -3.37 -8.88 -14.89
CA ILE A 49 -2.23 -8.47 -15.74
C ILE A 49 -1.92 -9.54 -16.80
N LEU A 50 -1.94 -10.83 -16.44
CA LEU A 50 -1.66 -11.92 -17.39
C LEU A 50 -2.74 -12.04 -18.47
N LYS A 51 -4.01 -11.82 -18.12
CA LYS A 51 -5.15 -11.92 -19.05
C LYS A 51 -5.30 -10.68 -19.92
N ASN A 52 -4.91 -9.50 -19.42
CA ASN A 52 -5.10 -8.23 -20.10
C ASN A 52 -3.76 -7.56 -20.37
N LYS A 53 -3.37 -7.45 -21.64
CA LYS A 53 -2.15 -6.73 -22.05
C LYS A 53 -2.15 -5.24 -21.65
N HIS A 54 -3.34 -4.70 -21.37
CA HIS A 54 -3.59 -3.35 -20.87
C HIS A 54 -4.31 -3.48 -19.53
N ALA A 55 -3.57 -3.39 -18.43
CA ALA A 55 -4.14 -3.58 -17.10
C ALA A 55 -4.56 -2.21 -16.52
N HIS A 56 -5.79 -2.12 -16.01
CA HIS A 56 -6.32 -0.93 -15.33
C HIS A 56 -6.75 -1.35 -13.94
N ILE A 57 -6.17 -0.73 -12.92
CA ILE A 57 -6.42 -1.05 -11.51
C ILE A 57 -6.96 0.18 -10.81
N LEU A 58 -8.09 0.00 -10.14
CA LEU A 58 -8.69 1.00 -9.26
C LEU A 58 -8.53 0.52 -7.82
N SER A 59 -7.93 1.36 -6.97
CA SER A 59 -7.70 1.12 -5.55
C SER A 59 -8.46 2.17 -4.73
N ILE A 60 -9.22 1.74 -3.72
CA ILE A 60 -10.01 2.62 -2.84
C ILE A 60 -9.53 2.40 -1.41
N GLY A 61 -9.03 3.45 -0.78
CA GLY A 61 -8.31 3.40 0.49
C GLY A 61 -6.84 3.08 0.23
N LEU A 62 -5.98 4.10 0.35
CA LEU A 62 -4.56 3.97 0.07
C LEU A 62 -3.84 3.30 1.24
N GLY A 63 -4.10 3.75 2.47
CA GLY A 63 -3.36 3.27 3.64
C GLY A 63 -1.84 3.46 3.48
N LEU A 64 -1.08 2.36 3.52
CA LEU A 64 0.36 2.33 3.24
C LEU A 64 0.69 1.85 1.82
N ALA A 65 -0.24 2.00 0.88
CA ALA A 65 -0.06 1.74 -0.55
C ALA A 65 0.35 0.31 -0.93
N TYR A 66 -0.04 -0.70 -0.14
CA TYR A 66 0.32 -2.10 -0.42
C TYR A 66 -0.15 -2.55 -1.80
N ASN A 67 -1.38 -2.21 -2.18
CA ASN A 67 -1.96 -2.62 -3.46
C ASN A 67 -1.20 -2.01 -4.63
N GLU A 68 -0.79 -0.75 -4.51
CA GLU A 68 -0.01 0.00 -5.50
C GLU A 68 1.40 -0.56 -5.63
N ILE A 69 2.07 -0.85 -4.50
CA ILE A 69 3.41 -1.44 -4.46
C ILE A 69 3.39 -2.85 -5.06
N ILE A 70 2.46 -3.71 -4.63
CA ILE A 70 2.30 -5.08 -5.14
C ILE A 70 2.00 -5.04 -6.65
N THR A 71 1.09 -4.18 -7.09
CA THR A 71 0.80 -4.00 -8.52
C THR A 71 2.04 -3.60 -9.30
N SER A 72 2.79 -2.62 -8.79
CA SER A 72 4.01 -2.13 -9.44
C SER A 72 5.06 -3.23 -9.55
N ALA A 73 5.29 -3.99 -8.48
CA ALA A 73 6.21 -5.13 -8.47
C ALA A 73 5.78 -6.22 -9.49
N LEU A 74 4.50 -6.56 -9.54
CA LEU A 74 3.97 -7.53 -10.51
C LEU A 74 4.09 -7.02 -11.94
N CYS A 75 3.90 -5.72 -12.20
CA CYS A 75 4.09 -5.14 -13.52
C CYS A 75 5.54 -5.22 -13.99
N LEU A 76 6.51 -5.01 -13.10
CA LEU A 76 7.94 -5.17 -13.41
C LEU A 76 8.28 -6.62 -13.78
N LEU A 77 7.67 -7.59 -13.07
CA LEU A 77 7.88 -9.01 -13.31
C LEU A 77 7.22 -9.51 -14.60
N LEU A 78 5.95 -9.14 -14.80
CA LEU A 78 5.10 -9.68 -15.87
C LEU A 78 5.16 -8.87 -17.17
N LYS A 79 5.65 -7.63 -17.10
CA LYS A 79 5.87 -6.73 -18.24
C LYS A 79 4.62 -6.61 -19.13
N PRO A 80 3.45 -6.17 -18.61
CA PRO A 80 2.32 -5.84 -19.45
C PRO A 80 2.69 -4.75 -20.46
N LYS A 81 1.93 -4.65 -21.55
CA LYS A 81 2.18 -3.63 -22.57
C LYS A 81 1.84 -2.24 -22.04
N GLU A 82 0.79 -2.15 -21.21
CA GLU A 82 0.33 -0.92 -20.60
C GLU A 82 -0.25 -1.22 -19.20
N ILE A 83 -0.02 -0.30 -18.28
CA ILE A 83 -0.57 -0.33 -16.93
C ILE A 83 -1.07 1.06 -16.57
N TYR A 84 -2.25 1.11 -15.96
CA TYR A 84 -2.82 2.30 -15.34
C TYR A 84 -3.31 1.95 -13.93
N ILE A 85 -2.92 2.75 -12.94
CA ILE A 85 -3.33 2.60 -11.54
C ILE A 85 -3.96 3.92 -11.11
N GLU A 86 -5.19 3.85 -10.61
CA GLU A 86 -5.88 4.99 -9.99
C GLU A 86 -6.22 4.65 -8.55
N SER A 87 -5.78 5.50 -7.62
CA SER A 87 -5.94 5.27 -6.18
C SER A 87 -6.64 6.45 -5.52
N PHE A 88 -7.64 6.16 -4.68
CA PHE A 88 -8.40 7.14 -3.92
C PHE A 88 -8.14 6.99 -2.42
N GLU A 89 -7.97 8.10 -1.73
CA GLU A 89 -7.78 8.14 -0.28
C GLU A 89 -8.41 9.42 0.28
N ALA A 90 -9.22 9.27 1.32
CA ALA A 90 -9.92 10.39 1.95
C ALA A 90 -8.97 11.22 2.82
N GLU A 91 -7.94 10.59 3.38
CA GLU A 91 -7.04 11.20 4.35
C GLU A 91 -5.85 11.88 3.68
N ASP A 92 -5.83 13.22 3.74
CA ASP A 92 -4.78 14.06 3.14
C ASP A 92 -3.37 13.64 3.59
N THR A 93 -3.19 13.38 4.88
CA THR A 93 -1.90 12.95 5.46
C THR A 93 -1.34 11.70 4.81
N LEU A 94 -2.19 10.72 4.47
CA LEU A 94 -1.74 9.48 3.83
C LEU A 94 -1.35 9.72 2.38
N ARG A 95 -2.13 10.52 1.64
CA ARG A 95 -1.81 10.92 0.26
C ARG A 95 -0.50 11.69 0.20
N GLU A 96 -0.36 12.71 1.04
CA GLU A 96 0.83 13.55 1.10
C GLU A 96 2.06 12.76 1.51
N SER A 97 1.93 11.85 2.49
CA SER A 97 3.04 11.00 2.92
C SER A 97 3.52 10.07 1.80
N LEU A 98 2.61 9.48 1.02
CA LEU A 98 3.01 8.67 -0.13
C LEU A 98 3.74 9.52 -1.19
N LEU A 99 3.20 10.70 -1.52
CA LEU A 99 3.80 11.59 -2.51
C LEU A 99 5.20 12.07 -2.07
N ASP A 100 5.35 12.39 -0.79
CA ASP A 100 6.65 12.77 -0.24
C ASP A 100 7.64 11.60 -0.34
N TRP A 101 7.25 10.37 0.00
CA TRP A 101 8.08 9.18 -0.18
C TRP A 101 8.47 8.96 -1.65
N LEU A 102 7.51 8.96 -2.57
CA LEU A 102 7.77 8.76 -4.00
C LEU A 102 8.66 9.85 -4.61
N THR A 103 8.65 11.06 -4.05
CA THR A 103 9.51 12.18 -4.50
C THR A 103 10.83 12.29 -3.73
N GLY A 104 11.15 11.30 -2.90
CA GLY A 104 12.41 11.21 -2.16
C GLY A 104 12.53 12.20 -0.99
N LYS A 105 11.41 12.78 -0.55
CA LYS A 105 11.37 13.58 0.68
C LYS A 105 11.22 12.66 1.88
N THR A 106 11.71 13.12 3.03
CA THR A 106 11.56 12.39 4.29
C THR A 106 10.10 12.38 4.72
N CYS A 107 9.53 11.19 4.91
CA CYS A 107 8.24 11.01 5.57
C CYS A 107 8.33 9.85 6.57
N GLN A 108 7.60 9.92 7.68
CA GLN A 108 7.70 8.91 8.74
C GLN A 108 6.91 7.63 8.42
N LEU A 109 5.79 7.74 7.70
CA LEU A 109 4.87 6.62 7.50
C LEU A 109 5.38 5.57 6.50
N PHE A 110 6.13 6.00 5.48
CA PHE A 110 6.66 5.10 4.44
C PHE A 110 8.17 4.83 4.57
N ALA A 111 8.88 5.53 5.47
CA ALA A 111 10.32 5.30 5.69
C ALA A 111 10.64 3.85 6.08
N SER A 112 9.70 3.10 6.65
CA SER A 112 9.90 1.67 6.95
C SER A 112 10.16 0.82 5.71
N TYR A 113 9.72 1.25 4.52
CA TYR A 113 10.01 0.55 3.27
C TYR A 113 11.46 0.71 2.80
N ASP A 114 12.19 1.72 3.28
CA ASP A 114 13.56 1.99 2.86
C ASP A 114 14.60 1.07 3.54
N TYR A 115 14.16 0.30 4.54
CA TYR A 115 15.03 -0.58 5.34
C TYR A 115 14.75 -2.08 5.12
N ILE A 116 13.88 -2.43 4.18
CA ILE A 116 13.54 -3.81 3.79
C ILE A 116 14.26 -4.14 2.47
#